data_AF-A0A2J7R3C7-F1
#
_entry.id   AF-A0A2J7R3C7-F1
#
_cell.length_a   1.000
_cell.length_b   1.000
_cell.length_c   1.000
_cell.angle_alpha   90.00
_cell.angle_beta   90.00
_cell.angle_gamma   90.00
#
_symmetry.space_group_name_H-M   'P 1'
#
loop_
_entity.id
_entity.type
_entity.pdbx_description
1 polymer ?
#
loop_
_entity_poly.entity_id
_entity_poly.type
_entity_poly.pdbx_seq_one_letter_code
_entity_poly.pdbx_strand_id
1 'polypeptide(L)'
;MIKSKKMRWTERVARMEKKRHAYGILVGKPERKSPLGRPRLRWVDNIKMDLREIGWGGIDWIDLVQDRNEWRALVNTVTIIIRGRSTPCADEKTYEATSDAPLPAMFIDGTQRSGPEEGVTLTVHEQQRIEIYVRYIETTLIVRQAGRYLAFSARMPEELVSFGSGVDGDFGDSSLQLCVRGCPASERLDPIAERGHKLPWDKAMERCRRSDSNEVTNNLTDHYLDWCVFDVMTTGDGAVANDFTAAAHSAQADVFRLDPQSLKNKTTSYREQNPYSSHTSFPGCPSILVVLLVVALQWA
;
A
#
# COMPACT_ATOMS: atom_id res chain seq x y z
N MET A 1 0.15 -10.02 -5.68
CA MET A 1 0.11 -8.55 -5.42
C MET A 1 0.06 -7.77 -6.71
N ILE A 2 -1.00 -7.01 -6.90
CA ILE A 2 -1.13 -6.16 -8.08
C ILE A 2 -0.46 -4.82 -7.79
N LYS A 3 0.66 -4.53 -8.46
CA LYS A 3 1.32 -3.22 -8.32
C LYS A 3 0.31 -2.12 -8.67
N SER A 4 -0.01 -1.21 -7.74
CA SER A 4 -0.94 -0.09 -8.00
C SER A 4 -0.49 0.72 -9.23
N LYS A 5 0.83 0.85 -9.45
CA LYS A 5 1.42 1.42 -10.67
C LYS A 5 1.06 0.62 -11.94
N LYS A 6 1.05 -0.72 -11.85
CA LYS A 6 0.60 -1.63 -12.93
C LYS A 6 -0.88 -1.40 -13.22
N MET A 7 -1.76 -1.39 -12.21
CA MET A 7 -3.20 -1.10 -12.43
C MET A 7 -3.47 0.29 -13.01
N ARG A 8 -2.78 1.33 -12.54
CA ARG A 8 -2.90 2.69 -13.09
C ARG A 8 -2.37 2.77 -14.52
N TRP A 9 -1.29 2.05 -14.84
CA TRP A 9 -0.80 1.95 -16.22
C TRP A 9 -1.79 1.20 -17.10
N THR A 10 -2.35 0.08 -16.63
CA THR A 10 -3.41 -0.67 -17.31
C THR A 10 -4.59 0.23 -17.64
N GLU A 11 -5.07 1.00 -16.66
CA GLU A 11 -6.16 1.96 -16.82
C GLU A 11 -5.87 2.96 -17.93
N ARG A 12 -4.69 3.58 -17.87
CA ARG A 12 -4.28 4.61 -18.83
C ARG A 12 -4.15 4.05 -20.24
N VAL A 13 -3.64 2.83 -20.40
CA VAL A 13 -3.38 2.21 -21.71
C VAL A 13 -4.66 1.61 -22.32
N ALA A 14 -5.53 1.00 -21.51
CA ALA A 14 -6.79 0.42 -21.97
C ALA A 14 -7.77 1.46 -22.54
N ARG A 15 -7.64 2.73 -22.10
CA ARG A 15 -8.42 3.87 -22.61
C ARG A 15 -7.77 4.59 -23.80
N MET A 16 -6.58 4.17 -24.24
CA MET A 16 -5.99 4.71 -25.46
C MET A 16 -6.70 4.17 -26.70
N GLU A 17 -6.65 4.92 -27.80
CA GLU A 17 -7.12 4.43 -29.10
C GLU A 17 -6.45 3.10 -29.46
N LYS A 18 -7.23 2.16 -30.00
CA LYS A 18 -6.78 0.80 -30.35
C LYS A 18 -5.57 0.76 -31.28
N LYS A 19 -5.36 1.83 -32.06
CA LYS A 19 -4.24 2.01 -33.00
C LYS A 19 -2.91 2.35 -32.31
N ARG A 20 -2.93 2.70 -31.00
CA ARG A 20 -1.69 3.03 -30.29
C ARG A 20 -0.91 1.76 -29.95
N HIS A 21 0.40 1.82 -30.20
CA HIS A 21 1.33 0.73 -29.92
C HIS A 21 1.26 0.23 -28.47
N ALA A 22 1.05 1.12 -27.49
CA ALA A 22 0.87 0.76 -26.09
C ALA A 22 -0.37 -0.13 -25.85
N TYR A 23 -1.50 0.18 -26.51
CA TYR A 23 -2.71 -0.66 -26.46
C TYR A 23 -2.43 -2.03 -27.08
N GLY A 24 -1.74 -2.08 -28.23
CA GLY A 24 -1.31 -3.33 -28.87
C GLY A 24 -0.40 -4.21 -28.00
N ILE A 25 0.47 -3.58 -27.19
CA ILE A 25 1.29 -4.28 -26.18
C ILE A 25 0.41 -4.83 -25.06
N LEU A 26 -0.52 -4.02 -24.55
CA LEU A 26 -1.43 -4.41 -23.47
C LEU A 26 -2.23 -5.66 -23.87
N VAL A 27 -2.90 -5.64 -25.03
CA VAL A 27 -3.75 -6.74 -25.52
C VAL A 27 -2.97 -7.90 -26.17
N GLY A 28 -1.64 -7.80 -26.26
CA GLY A 28 -0.79 -8.83 -26.83
C GLY A 28 -0.92 -9.00 -28.35
N LYS A 29 -1.36 -7.95 -29.07
CA LYS A 29 -1.42 -7.90 -30.54
C LYS A 29 -0.56 -6.75 -31.10
N PRO A 30 0.77 -6.78 -30.95
CA PRO A 30 1.63 -5.83 -31.65
C PRO A 30 1.63 -6.14 -33.15
N GLU A 31 1.50 -5.13 -33.99
CA GLU A 31 1.43 -5.24 -35.45
C GLU A 31 2.73 -5.74 -36.12
N ARG A 32 3.78 -6.05 -35.34
CA ARG A 32 5.07 -6.56 -35.84
C ARG A 32 5.42 -7.93 -35.27
N LYS A 33 6.03 -8.79 -36.09
CA LYS A 33 6.64 -10.07 -35.68
C LYS A 33 7.75 -9.78 -34.65
N SER A 34 7.67 -10.40 -33.47
CA SER A 34 8.67 -10.23 -32.41
C SER A 34 9.78 -11.30 -32.48
N PRO A 35 11.01 -11.01 -32.00
CA PRO A 35 12.11 -11.98 -32.01
C PRO A 35 11.87 -13.16 -31.05
N LEU A 36 12.46 -14.31 -31.38
CA LEU A 36 12.42 -15.54 -30.58
C LEU A 36 13.06 -15.32 -29.20
N GLY A 37 12.34 -15.70 -28.13
CA GLY A 37 12.84 -15.64 -26.73
C GLY A 37 11.97 -14.89 -25.72
N ARG A 38 10.78 -14.39 -26.10
CA ARG A 38 9.90 -13.63 -25.19
C ARG A 38 9.18 -14.54 -24.16
N PRO A 39 9.07 -14.16 -22.87
CA PRO A 39 8.31 -14.91 -21.86
C PRO A 39 6.83 -15.14 -22.25
N ARG A 40 6.28 -16.29 -21.85
CA ARG A 40 5.02 -16.87 -22.34
C ARG A 40 3.73 -16.14 -21.94
N LEU A 41 3.71 -15.37 -20.86
CA LEU A 41 2.47 -14.77 -20.32
C LEU A 41 2.21 -13.40 -20.94
N ARG A 42 1.03 -13.23 -21.57
CA ARG A 42 0.61 -11.93 -22.10
C ARG A 42 0.37 -10.98 -20.92
N TRP A 43 0.58 -9.69 -21.14
CA TRP A 43 0.40 -8.70 -20.08
C TRP A 43 -1.05 -8.69 -19.54
N VAL A 44 -2.04 -8.92 -20.42
CA VAL A 44 -3.44 -9.24 -20.03
C VAL A 44 -3.53 -10.46 -19.13
N ASP A 45 -2.83 -11.55 -19.44
CA ASP A 45 -2.91 -12.78 -18.66
C ASP A 45 -2.36 -12.57 -17.25
N ASN A 46 -1.33 -11.71 -17.10
CA ASN A 46 -0.85 -11.30 -15.79
C ASN A 46 -1.90 -10.47 -15.02
N ILE A 47 -2.67 -9.61 -15.69
CA ILE A 47 -3.77 -8.86 -15.05
C ILE A 47 -4.93 -9.80 -14.69
N LYS A 48 -5.26 -10.77 -15.54
CA LYS A 48 -6.30 -11.77 -15.25
C LYS A 48 -5.90 -12.68 -14.09
N MET A 49 -4.63 -13.06 -14.01
CA MET A 49 -4.09 -13.84 -12.90
C MET A 49 -4.14 -13.03 -11.59
N ASP A 50 -3.70 -11.79 -11.65
CA ASP A 50 -3.80 -10.82 -10.54
C ASP A 50 -5.26 -10.63 -10.07
N LEU A 51 -6.21 -10.48 -11.00
CA LEU A 51 -7.64 -10.35 -10.69
C LEU A 51 -8.25 -11.68 -10.17
N ARG A 52 -7.72 -12.83 -10.58
CA ARG A 52 -8.12 -14.13 -10.04
C ARG A 52 -7.61 -14.33 -8.62
N GLU A 53 -6.40 -13.84 -8.31
CA GLU A 53 -5.80 -13.89 -6.96
C GLU A 53 -6.66 -13.12 -5.93
N ILE A 54 -7.33 -12.05 -6.35
CA ILE A 54 -8.24 -11.26 -5.50
C ILE A 54 -9.71 -11.74 -5.53
N GLY A 55 -10.01 -12.88 -6.16
CA GLY A 55 -11.36 -13.47 -6.20
C GLY A 55 -12.28 -12.96 -7.33
N TRP A 56 -11.77 -12.18 -8.27
CA TRP A 56 -12.53 -11.51 -9.33
C TRP A 56 -12.25 -12.07 -10.74
N GLY A 57 -11.85 -13.34 -10.83
CA GLY A 57 -11.41 -14.00 -12.07
C GLY A 57 -12.47 -14.16 -13.17
N GLY A 58 -13.73 -13.78 -12.90
CA GLY A 58 -14.87 -13.88 -13.82
C GLY A 58 -15.34 -12.56 -14.45
N ILE A 59 -14.77 -11.41 -14.08
CA ILE A 59 -15.18 -10.11 -14.64
C ILE A 59 -14.55 -9.85 -16.01
N ASP A 60 -15.33 -9.25 -16.92
CA ASP A 60 -14.76 -8.55 -18.08
C ASP A 60 -14.08 -7.24 -17.64
N TRP A 61 -12.82 -7.37 -17.24
CA TRP A 61 -12.02 -6.26 -16.74
C TRP A 61 -11.80 -5.16 -17.79
N ILE A 62 -11.97 -5.43 -19.09
CA ILE A 62 -11.81 -4.40 -20.12
C ILE A 62 -12.94 -3.38 -20.04
N ASP A 63 -14.16 -3.84 -19.74
CA ASP A 63 -15.32 -2.97 -19.52
C ASP A 63 -15.23 -2.27 -18.18
N LEU A 64 -14.79 -2.99 -17.12
CA LEU A 64 -14.55 -2.43 -15.79
C LEU A 64 -13.52 -1.29 -15.80
N VAL A 65 -12.47 -1.38 -16.62
CA VAL A 65 -11.46 -0.33 -16.76
C VAL A 65 -12.02 0.94 -17.43
N GLN A 66 -13.11 0.84 -18.20
CA GLN A 66 -13.75 2.04 -18.76
C GLN A 66 -14.43 2.86 -17.67
N ASP A 67 -14.96 2.21 -16.63
CA ASP A 67 -15.46 2.91 -15.45
C ASP A 67 -14.31 3.25 -14.48
N ARG A 68 -14.03 4.56 -14.36
CA ARG A 68 -12.97 5.07 -13.50
C ARG A 68 -13.24 4.86 -12.02
N ASN A 69 -14.51 4.85 -11.61
CA ASN A 69 -14.86 4.73 -10.22
C ASN A 69 -14.81 3.25 -9.81
N GLU A 70 -15.39 2.35 -10.62
CA GLU A 70 -15.35 0.91 -10.36
C GLU A 70 -13.93 0.33 -10.40
N TRP A 71 -13.08 0.75 -11.35
CA TRP A 71 -11.68 0.32 -11.40
C TRP A 71 -10.84 0.80 -10.21
N ARG A 72 -11.15 1.99 -9.67
CA ARG A 72 -10.46 2.54 -8.49
C ARG A 72 -10.96 1.93 -7.19
N ALA A 73 -12.21 1.49 -7.13
CA ALA A 73 -12.77 0.76 -6.00
C ALA A 73 -11.95 -0.52 -5.72
N LEU A 74 -11.55 -1.29 -6.75
CA LEU A 74 -10.74 -2.51 -6.60
C LEU A 74 -9.42 -2.33 -5.82
N VAL A 75 -8.85 -1.13 -5.79
CA VAL A 75 -7.56 -0.85 -5.13
C VAL A 75 -7.77 -0.17 -3.77
N ASN A 76 -9.00 0.25 -3.46
CA ASN A 76 -9.34 1.10 -2.32
C ASN A 76 -10.46 0.51 -1.45
N THR A 77 -10.66 -0.80 -1.49
CA THR A 77 -11.64 -1.53 -0.66
C THR A 77 -10.93 -2.24 0.49
N VAL A 78 -11.54 -2.21 1.66
CA VAL A 78 -11.19 -3.06 2.81
C VAL A 78 -12.31 -4.05 3.03
N THR A 79 -11.98 -5.33 3.03
CA THR A 79 -12.91 -6.42 3.34
C THR A 79 -12.40 -7.19 4.55
N ILE A 80 -13.25 -7.31 5.57
CA ILE A 80 -12.98 -8.05 6.81
C ILE A 80 -13.95 -9.22 6.86
N ILE A 81 -13.42 -10.42 7.06
CA ILE A 81 -14.21 -11.65 7.17
C ILE A 81 -13.94 -12.27 8.55
N ILE A 82 -14.95 -12.29 9.39
CA ILE A 82 -14.95 -12.95 10.70
C ILE A 82 -15.61 -14.31 10.51
N ARG A 83 -14.79 -15.35 10.45
CA ARG A 83 -15.27 -16.72 10.22
C ARG A 83 -15.99 -17.22 11.47
N GLY A 84 -17.25 -17.64 11.30
CA GLY A 84 -18.08 -18.18 12.37
C GLY A 84 -18.03 -19.71 12.48
N ARG A 85 -16.93 -20.36 12.07
CA ARG A 85 -16.83 -21.83 11.89
C ARG A 85 -17.34 -22.57 13.14
N SER A 86 -18.59 -23.04 13.10
CA SER A 86 -19.21 -23.98 14.06
C SER A 86 -19.00 -23.69 15.57
N THR A 87 -18.63 -22.47 15.94
CA THR A 87 -18.52 -22.05 17.33
C THR A 87 -19.85 -21.46 17.80
N PRO A 88 -20.27 -21.67 19.05
CA PRO A 88 -21.44 -20.99 19.62
C PRO A 88 -21.20 -19.48 19.85
N CYS A 89 -20.05 -18.92 19.44
CA CYS A 89 -19.59 -17.59 19.80
C CYS A 89 -20.11 -16.47 18.89
N ALA A 90 -20.27 -16.72 17.59
CA ALA A 90 -20.82 -15.77 16.61
C ALA A 90 -21.08 -16.46 15.26
N ASP A 91 -22.02 -15.92 14.50
CA ASP A 91 -22.19 -16.28 13.09
C ASP A 91 -21.07 -15.66 12.25
N GLU A 92 -20.87 -16.17 11.03
CA GLU A 92 -19.95 -15.54 10.09
C GLU A 92 -20.40 -14.12 9.76
N LYS A 93 -19.46 -13.17 9.81
CA LYS A 93 -19.70 -11.76 9.48
C LYS A 93 -18.69 -11.25 8.47
N THR A 94 -19.19 -10.46 7.54
CA THR A 94 -18.37 -9.78 6.54
C THR A 94 -18.65 -8.28 6.62
N TYR A 95 -17.58 -7.50 6.72
CA TYR A 95 -17.60 -6.04 6.63
C TYR A 95 -16.85 -5.62 5.38
N GLU A 96 -17.43 -4.69 4.62
CA GLU A 96 -16.82 -4.15 3.42
C GLU A 96 -16.95 -2.63 3.42
N ALA A 97 -15.86 -1.94 3.12
CA ALA A 97 -15.83 -0.49 3.00
C ALA A 97 -14.99 -0.07 1.80
N THR A 98 -15.41 1.00 1.13
CA THR A 98 -14.71 1.60 -0.01
C THR A 98 -14.34 3.04 0.30
N SER A 99 -13.25 3.56 -0.28
CA SER A 99 -12.78 4.93 0.01
C SER A 99 -13.69 6.05 -0.53
N ASP A 100 -14.61 5.72 -1.44
CA ASP A 100 -15.47 6.66 -2.17
C ASP A 100 -16.87 6.82 -1.55
N ALA A 101 -17.19 6.03 -0.52
CA ALA A 101 -18.43 6.11 0.23
C ALA A 101 -18.14 6.33 1.73
N PRO A 102 -19.10 6.86 2.50
CA PRO A 102 -19.02 6.85 3.96
C PRO A 102 -18.90 5.43 4.50
N LEU A 103 -18.19 5.25 5.62
CA LEU A 103 -18.02 3.93 6.24
C LEU A 103 -19.38 3.33 6.64
N PRO A 104 -19.72 2.11 6.20
CA PRO A 104 -20.95 1.45 6.60
C PRO A 104 -21.02 1.26 8.11
N ALA A 105 -22.20 1.51 8.68
CA ALA A 105 -22.48 1.34 10.11
C ALA A 105 -22.90 -0.09 10.49
N MET A 106 -22.85 -1.03 9.55
CA MET A 106 -23.37 -2.40 9.69
C MET A 106 -22.53 -3.37 8.83
N PHE A 107 -22.61 -4.66 9.16
CA PHE A 107 -22.14 -5.74 8.31
C PHE A 107 -23.00 -5.87 7.04
N ILE A 108 -22.53 -6.61 6.04
CA ILE A 108 -23.23 -6.78 4.75
C ILE A 108 -24.63 -7.41 4.89
N ASP A 109 -24.88 -8.12 6.00
CA ASP A 109 -26.16 -8.74 6.32
C ASP A 109 -27.13 -7.81 7.07
N GLY A 110 -26.75 -6.53 7.25
CA GLY A 110 -27.53 -5.52 7.95
C GLY A 110 -27.44 -5.59 9.47
N THR A 111 -26.61 -6.47 10.04
CA THR A 111 -26.44 -6.58 11.50
C THR A 111 -25.30 -5.67 11.99
N GLN A 112 -25.33 -5.30 13.27
CA GLN A 112 -24.20 -4.62 13.96
C GLN A 112 -23.52 -5.53 14.99
N ARG A 113 -24.16 -6.64 15.35
CA ARG A 113 -23.77 -7.52 16.44
C ARG A 113 -24.02 -8.97 16.05
N SER A 114 -23.24 -9.89 16.62
CA SER A 114 -23.42 -11.33 16.41
C SER A 114 -23.03 -12.14 17.64
N GLY A 115 -23.69 -13.28 17.81
CA GLY A 115 -23.39 -14.24 18.86
C GLY A 115 -23.97 -13.91 20.24
N PRO A 116 -23.90 -14.86 21.19
CA PRO A 116 -24.28 -14.63 22.58
C PRO A 116 -23.39 -13.56 23.22
N GLU A 117 -23.98 -12.75 24.10
CA GLU A 117 -23.31 -11.64 24.77
C GLU A 117 -22.52 -10.71 23.81
N GLU A 118 -23.01 -10.56 22.58
CA GLU A 118 -22.43 -9.67 21.58
C GLU A 118 -20.96 -9.99 21.25
N GLY A 119 -20.66 -11.29 21.09
CA GLY A 119 -19.33 -11.82 20.79
C GLY A 119 -18.62 -11.13 19.62
N VAL A 120 -19.37 -10.61 18.65
CA VAL A 120 -18.89 -9.64 17.65
C VAL A 120 -19.74 -8.38 17.72
N THR A 121 -19.10 -7.22 17.79
CA THR A 121 -19.78 -5.92 17.81
C THR A 121 -19.09 -4.93 16.88
N LEU A 122 -19.87 -4.18 16.10
CA LEU A 122 -19.43 -3.06 15.29
C LEU A 122 -19.91 -1.75 15.91
N THR A 123 -18.98 -0.84 16.21
CA THR A 123 -19.25 0.51 16.73
C THR A 123 -18.73 1.59 15.80
N VAL A 124 -19.57 2.60 15.54
CA VAL A 124 -19.24 3.75 14.70
C VAL A 124 -18.76 4.90 15.58
N HIS A 125 -17.64 5.51 15.20
CA HIS A 125 -17.07 6.70 15.82
C HIS A 125 -16.95 7.81 14.78
N GLU A 126 -17.69 8.90 14.97
CA GLU A 126 -17.54 10.16 14.21
C GLU A 126 -17.66 10.01 12.68
N GLN A 127 -18.36 8.98 12.18
CA GLN A 127 -18.59 8.66 10.76
C GLN A 127 -17.33 8.43 9.89
N GLN A 128 -16.14 8.64 10.44
CA GLN A 128 -14.84 8.46 9.76
C GLN A 128 -14.04 7.28 10.32
N ARG A 129 -14.46 6.70 11.46
CA ARG A 129 -13.86 5.52 12.07
C ARG A 129 -14.93 4.52 12.46
N ILE A 130 -14.72 3.26 12.14
CA ILE A 130 -15.47 2.15 12.70
C ILE A 130 -14.52 1.23 13.46
N GLU A 131 -15.05 0.61 14.50
CA GLU A 131 -14.35 -0.39 15.28
C GLU A 131 -15.18 -1.66 15.32
N ILE A 132 -14.54 -2.78 15.00
CA ILE A 132 -15.13 -4.11 15.11
C ILE A 132 -14.38 -4.83 16.22
N TYR A 133 -15.10 -5.16 17.29
CA TYR A 133 -14.56 -5.91 18.42
C TYR A 133 -15.05 -7.35 18.37
N VAL A 134 -14.09 -8.28 18.37
CA VAL A 134 -14.32 -9.73 18.38
C VAL A 134 -13.89 -10.25 19.76
N ARG A 135 -14.85 -10.27 20.69
CA ARG A 135 -14.62 -10.49 22.13
C ARG A 135 -14.02 -11.87 22.42
N TYR A 136 -14.49 -12.92 21.76
CA TYR A 136 -14.08 -14.30 22.05
C TYR A 136 -12.62 -14.62 21.64
N ILE A 137 -11.99 -13.74 20.86
CA ILE A 137 -10.56 -13.82 20.50
C ILE A 137 -9.82 -12.51 20.83
N GLU A 138 -10.39 -11.66 21.69
CA GLU A 138 -9.77 -10.39 22.15
C GLU A 138 -9.17 -9.55 21.01
N THR A 139 -9.86 -9.52 19.87
CA THR A 139 -9.36 -8.89 18.64
C THR A 139 -10.13 -7.61 18.35
N THR A 140 -9.40 -6.53 18.10
CA THR A 140 -9.97 -5.22 17.74
C THR A 140 -9.51 -4.86 16.34
N LEU A 141 -10.45 -4.58 15.44
CA LEU A 141 -10.20 -4.16 14.07
C LEU A 141 -10.74 -2.75 13.88
N ILE A 142 -9.96 -1.86 13.32
CA ILE A 142 -10.35 -0.47 13.06
C ILE A 142 -10.23 -0.21 11.56
N VAL A 143 -11.30 0.34 10.98
CA VAL A 143 -11.25 0.92 9.63
C VAL A 143 -11.49 2.41 9.75
N ARG A 144 -10.61 3.20 9.16
CA ARG A 144 -10.71 4.67 9.16
C ARG A 144 -10.66 5.22 7.75
N GLN A 145 -11.47 6.23 7.46
CA GLN A 145 -11.35 7.02 6.26
C GLN A 145 -10.33 8.14 6.50
N ALA A 146 -9.17 8.06 5.85
CA ALA A 146 -8.09 9.03 5.95
C ALA A 146 -7.98 9.81 4.63
N GLY A 147 -8.66 10.96 4.57
CA GLY A 147 -8.85 11.72 3.34
C GLY A 147 -9.56 10.86 2.28
N ARG A 148 -8.81 10.47 1.25
CA ARG A 148 -9.31 9.71 0.09
C ARG A 148 -8.91 8.24 0.07
N TYR A 149 -8.38 7.75 1.18
CA TYR A 149 -7.91 6.38 1.35
C TYR A 149 -8.57 5.75 2.58
N LEU A 150 -8.53 4.43 2.66
CA LEU A 150 -8.87 3.69 3.87
C LEU A 150 -7.59 3.29 4.60
N ALA A 151 -7.59 3.49 5.91
CA ALA A 151 -6.60 2.95 6.83
C ALA A 151 -7.21 1.77 7.59
N PHE A 152 -6.40 0.75 7.84
CA PHE A 152 -6.77 -0.44 8.58
C PHE A 152 -5.76 -0.68 9.70
N SER A 153 -6.26 -0.87 10.91
CA SER A 153 -5.47 -1.17 12.10
C SER A 153 -6.06 -2.40 12.80
N ALA A 154 -5.21 -3.28 13.32
CA ALA A 154 -5.65 -4.50 13.98
C ALA A 154 -4.82 -4.79 15.22
N ARG A 155 -5.49 -5.18 16.31
CA ARG A 155 -4.89 -5.75 17.52
C ARG A 155 -5.42 -7.16 17.69
N MET A 156 -4.51 -8.13 17.76
CA MET A 156 -4.84 -9.54 17.86
C MET A 156 -3.84 -10.26 18.78
N PRO A 157 -4.28 -11.22 19.61
CA PRO A 157 -3.37 -12.03 20.42
C PRO A 157 -2.32 -12.77 19.59
N GLU A 158 -1.08 -12.80 20.08
CA GLU A 158 0.07 -13.38 19.38
C GLU A 158 -0.12 -14.89 19.10
N GLU A 159 -0.79 -15.61 19.99
CA GLU A 159 -1.09 -17.02 19.87
C GLU A 159 -1.98 -17.31 18.65
N LEU A 160 -2.91 -16.42 18.32
CA LEU A 160 -3.80 -16.60 17.18
C LEU A 160 -3.14 -16.21 15.86
N VAL A 161 -2.26 -15.20 15.89
CA VAL A 161 -1.47 -14.78 14.72
C VAL A 161 -0.48 -15.88 14.32
N SER A 162 0.14 -16.53 15.31
CA SER A 162 1.09 -17.63 15.10
C SER A 162 0.41 -18.94 14.67
N PHE A 163 -0.77 -19.27 15.21
CA PHE A 163 -1.53 -20.47 14.84
C PHE A 163 -1.94 -20.48 13.36
N GLY A 164 -2.33 -19.33 12.80
CA GLY A 164 -2.66 -19.18 11.38
C GLY A 164 -1.47 -19.33 10.42
N SER A 165 -0.25 -19.46 10.94
CA SER A 165 0.99 -19.64 10.18
C SER A 165 1.53 -21.08 10.23
N GLY A 166 0.88 -22.00 10.95
CA GLY A 166 1.33 -23.37 11.21
C GLY A 166 0.84 -24.45 10.24
N VAL A 167 1.47 -25.63 10.33
CA VAL A 167 1.36 -26.82 9.44
C VAL A 167 -0.02 -27.52 9.48
N ASP A 168 -0.87 -27.24 10.48
CA ASP A 168 -2.22 -27.82 10.61
C ASP A 168 -3.34 -26.90 10.09
N GLY A 169 -2.99 -25.74 9.51
CA GLY A 169 -3.93 -24.83 8.87
C GLY A 169 -4.21 -25.19 7.41
N ASP A 170 -5.46 -25.01 6.97
CA ASP A 170 -6.00 -25.11 5.60
C ASP A 170 -5.30 -24.19 4.54
N PHE A 171 -4.15 -23.61 4.88
CA PHE A 171 -3.43 -22.59 4.11
C PHE A 171 -1.99 -23.01 3.78
N GLY A 172 -1.74 -24.33 3.73
CA GLY A 172 -0.41 -24.92 3.59
C GLY A 172 0.33 -24.69 2.28
N ASP A 173 -0.15 -23.88 1.33
CA ASP A 173 0.57 -23.75 0.05
C ASP A 173 0.47 -22.41 -0.71
N SER A 174 -0.26 -21.37 -0.25
CA SER A 174 -0.42 -20.18 -1.13
C SER A 174 -0.80 -18.81 -0.55
N SER A 175 -1.17 -18.61 0.72
CA SER A 175 -1.73 -17.29 1.09
C SER A 175 -0.65 -16.30 1.53
N LEU A 176 -0.38 -15.30 0.70
CA LEU A 176 0.33 -14.08 1.06
C LEU A 176 -0.30 -13.46 2.33
N GLN A 177 0.42 -13.43 3.45
CA GLN A 177 -0.02 -12.84 4.72
C GLN A 177 0.85 -11.63 5.08
N LEU A 178 0.44 -10.43 4.66
CA LEU A 178 1.23 -9.20 4.81
C LEU A 178 1.41 -8.77 6.28
N CYS A 179 0.41 -8.95 7.14
CA CYS A 179 0.49 -8.55 8.55
C CYS A 179 1.47 -9.40 9.37
N VAL A 180 1.77 -10.62 8.93
CA VAL A 180 2.67 -11.54 9.65
C VAL A 180 4.07 -11.57 9.03
N ARG A 181 4.14 -11.70 7.70
CA ARG A 181 5.41 -11.90 6.98
C ARG A 181 5.96 -10.63 6.35
N GLY A 182 5.19 -9.54 6.39
CA GLY A 182 5.50 -8.30 5.69
C GLY A 182 5.39 -8.43 4.17
N CYS A 183 5.74 -7.34 3.48
CA CYS A 183 5.72 -7.30 2.03
C CYS A 183 6.86 -8.16 1.43
N PRO A 184 6.62 -8.88 0.31
CA PRO A 184 7.67 -9.55 -0.45
C PRO A 184 8.77 -8.57 -0.87
N ALA A 185 10.03 -9.03 -0.96
CA ALA A 185 11.17 -8.17 -1.25
C ALA A 185 11.02 -7.36 -2.56
N SER A 186 10.38 -7.93 -3.59
CA SER A 186 10.10 -7.27 -4.87
C SER A 186 9.06 -6.15 -4.82
N GLU A 187 8.34 -6.02 -3.71
CA GLU A 187 7.30 -5.00 -3.46
C GLU A 187 7.75 -3.99 -2.39
N ARG A 188 8.93 -4.19 -1.77
CA ARG A 188 9.50 -3.22 -0.84
C ARG A 188 10.09 -2.06 -1.62
N LEU A 189 9.87 -0.85 -1.12
CA LEU A 189 10.40 0.38 -1.69
C LEU A 189 11.62 0.80 -0.87
N ASP A 190 12.70 1.21 -1.55
CA ASP A 190 13.84 1.86 -0.92
C ASP A 190 13.58 3.37 -0.87
N PRO A 191 13.40 3.97 0.31
CA PRO A 191 13.11 5.41 0.45
C PRO A 191 14.19 6.34 -0.10
N ILE A 192 15.42 5.83 -0.30
CA ILE A 192 16.58 6.61 -0.73
C ILE A 192 16.87 6.35 -2.21
N ALA A 193 16.87 5.09 -2.64
CA ALA A 193 17.24 4.71 -4.01
C ALA A 193 16.10 4.87 -5.02
N GLU A 194 14.83 4.83 -4.58
CA GLU A 194 13.69 4.96 -5.48
C GLU A 194 13.59 6.38 -6.05
N ARG A 195 13.69 6.50 -7.39
CA ARG A 195 13.63 7.78 -8.10
C ARG A 195 12.19 8.30 -8.15
N GLY A 196 12.01 9.62 -8.00
CA GLY A 196 10.70 10.27 -8.16
C GLY A 196 10.29 11.24 -7.05
N HIS A 197 11.21 11.61 -6.15
CA HIS A 197 10.95 12.63 -5.13
C HIS A 197 10.60 13.96 -5.79
N LYS A 198 9.38 14.44 -5.52
CA LYS A 198 8.91 15.78 -5.92
C LYS A 198 9.26 16.83 -4.88
N LEU A 199 9.47 16.42 -3.64
CA LEU A 199 9.80 17.29 -2.52
C LEU A 199 11.15 16.87 -1.89
N PRO A 200 12.00 17.82 -1.50
CA PRO A 200 13.19 17.52 -0.68
C PRO A 200 12.79 16.90 0.66
N TRP A 201 13.66 16.03 1.20
CA TRP A 201 13.45 15.33 2.48
C TRP A 201 13.14 16.29 3.62
N ASP A 202 13.92 17.36 3.78
CA ASP A 202 13.76 18.30 4.90
C ASP A 202 12.41 19.03 4.86
N LYS A 203 11.93 19.37 3.66
CA LYS A 203 10.62 20.00 3.47
C LYS A 203 9.47 19.00 3.74
N ALA A 204 9.65 17.72 3.42
CA ALA A 204 8.69 16.67 3.75
C ALA A 204 8.66 16.39 5.26
N MET A 205 9.83 16.33 5.90
CA MET A 205 9.97 16.18 7.35
C MET A 205 9.26 17.31 8.11
N GLU A 206 9.52 18.56 7.74
CA GLU A 206 8.87 19.70 8.37
C GLU A 206 7.34 19.64 8.23
N ARG A 207 6.84 19.18 7.08
CA ARG A 207 5.39 19.00 6.87
C ARG A 207 4.82 17.89 7.75
N CYS A 208 5.48 16.75 7.85
CA CYS A 208 5.04 15.62 8.68
C CYS A 208 5.11 15.92 10.18
N ARG A 209 5.94 16.88 10.59
CA ARG A 209 5.97 17.39 11.96
C ARG A 209 4.88 18.41 12.25
N ARG A 210 4.36 19.09 11.22
CA ARG A 210 3.26 20.04 11.37
C ARG A 210 1.94 19.30 11.56
N SER A 211 1.35 19.51 12.72
CA SER A 211 0.02 19.03 13.07
C SER A 211 -1.05 20.01 12.55
N ASP A 212 -1.07 20.27 11.25
CA ASP A 212 -2.00 21.23 10.63
C ASP A 212 -3.42 20.65 10.42
N SER A 213 -3.64 19.36 10.74
CA SER A 213 -4.94 18.71 10.62
C SER A 213 -5.75 18.75 11.92
N ASN A 214 -6.95 19.34 11.87
CA ASN A 214 -7.84 19.50 13.03
C ASN A 214 -8.44 18.20 13.60
N GLU A 215 -8.33 17.05 12.91
CA GLU A 215 -9.04 15.81 13.29
C GLU A 215 -8.24 14.92 14.25
N VAL A 216 -6.94 14.73 13.99
CA VAL A 216 -6.04 13.95 14.85
C VAL A 216 -4.68 14.64 14.87
N THR A 217 -4.31 15.21 16.01
CA THR A 217 -3.03 15.89 16.23
C THR A 217 -2.17 15.08 17.19
N ASN A 218 -1.07 14.54 16.68
CA ASN A 218 -0.01 13.90 17.48
C ASN A 218 1.35 14.19 16.85
N ASN A 219 2.43 13.96 17.61
CA ASN A 219 3.76 14.07 17.03
C ASN A 219 4.14 12.73 16.40
N LEU A 220 4.39 12.72 15.10
CA LEU A 220 4.76 11.49 14.40
C LEU A 220 6.11 10.97 14.87
N THR A 221 6.16 9.67 15.12
CA THR A 221 7.37 8.97 15.56
C THR A 221 7.54 7.64 14.86
N ASP A 222 8.72 7.04 14.99
CA ASP A 222 9.05 5.70 14.52
C ASP A 222 8.71 5.50 13.04
N HIS A 223 8.00 4.42 12.72
CA HIS A 223 7.61 4.06 11.37
C HIS A 223 6.58 5.03 10.78
N TYR A 224 5.73 5.65 11.61
CA TYR A 224 4.71 6.59 11.14
C TYR A 224 5.31 7.89 10.61
N LEU A 225 6.39 8.37 11.24
CA LEU A 225 7.15 9.50 10.72
C LEU A 225 7.84 9.14 9.41
N ASP A 226 8.53 7.99 9.36
CA ASP A 226 9.23 7.54 8.16
C ASP A 226 8.26 7.34 6.97
N TRP A 227 7.07 6.79 7.21
CA TRP A 227 6.02 6.62 6.19
C TRP A 227 5.47 7.95 5.70
N CYS A 228 5.13 8.88 6.60
CA CYS A 228 4.66 10.20 6.20
C CYS A 228 5.68 10.90 5.31
N VAL A 229 6.96 10.91 5.71
CA VAL A 229 8.02 11.59 4.96
C VAL A 229 8.14 11.00 3.57
N PHE A 230 8.15 9.67 3.44
CA PHE A 230 8.22 8.99 2.15
C PHE A 230 7.02 9.34 1.24
N ASP A 231 5.79 9.27 1.76
CA ASP A 231 4.59 9.56 0.98
C ASP A 231 4.53 11.04 0.54
N VAL A 232 4.87 11.98 1.44
CA VAL A 232 4.94 13.41 1.11
C VAL A 232 6.03 13.69 0.08
N MET A 233 7.21 13.07 0.20
CA MET A 233 8.30 13.23 -0.76
C MET A 233 7.91 12.80 -2.18
N THR A 234 7.17 11.70 -2.30
CA THR A 234 6.76 11.16 -3.60
C THR A 234 5.53 11.85 -4.19
N THR A 235 4.64 12.39 -3.35
CA THR A 235 3.39 13.02 -3.78
C THR A 235 3.54 14.52 -4.07
N GLY A 236 4.43 15.22 -3.38
CA GLY A 236 4.71 16.66 -3.53
C GLY A 236 4.08 17.50 -2.41
N ASP A 237 3.80 18.77 -2.66
CA ASP A 237 3.27 19.70 -1.64
C ASP A 237 1.78 20.04 -1.78
N GLY A 238 1.04 19.32 -2.63
CA GLY A 238 -0.39 19.54 -2.86
C GLY A 238 -1.32 18.86 -1.84
N ALA A 239 -2.64 18.94 -2.10
CA ALA A 239 -3.69 18.39 -1.23
C ALA A 239 -3.51 16.88 -0.93
N VAL A 240 -3.00 16.10 -1.89
CA VAL A 240 -2.74 14.66 -1.71
C VAL A 240 -1.72 14.40 -0.59
N ALA A 241 -0.75 15.30 -0.39
CA ALA A 241 0.22 15.17 0.70
C ALA A 241 -0.41 15.43 2.06
N ASN A 242 -1.47 16.24 2.14
CA ASN A 242 -2.26 16.40 3.37
C ASN A 242 -2.99 15.10 3.71
N ASP A 243 -3.56 14.42 2.72
CA ASP A 243 -4.24 13.13 2.93
C ASP A 243 -3.29 12.10 3.56
N PHE A 244 -2.05 12.01 3.06
CA PHE A 244 -1.06 11.08 3.61
C PHE A 244 -0.52 11.50 4.98
N THR A 245 -0.35 12.81 5.21
CA THR A 245 0.03 13.32 6.54
C THR A 245 -1.06 12.98 7.57
N ALA A 246 -2.33 13.24 7.24
CA ALA A 246 -3.46 12.90 8.09
C ALA A 246 -3.61 11.38 8.30
N ALA A 247 -3.35 10.57 7.28
CA ALA A 247 -3.34 9.11 7.38
C ALA A 247 -2.27 8.60 8.36
N ALA A 248 -1.06 9.17 8.31
CA ALA A 248 0.01 8.81 9.23
C ALA A 248 -0.34 9.16 10.68
N HIS A 249 -0.87 10.36 10.94
CA HIS A 249 -1.32 10.77 12.28
C HIS A 249 -2.44 9.87 12.80
N SER A 250 -3.41 9.56 11.94
CA SER A 250 -4.52 8.67 12.28
C SER A 250 -4.03 7.26 12.64
N ALA A 251 -3.12 6.71 11.85
CA ALA A 251 -2.57 5.38 12.10
C ALA A 251 -1.76 5.32 13.41
N GLN A 252 -1.00 6.37 13.75
CA GLN A 252 -0.31 6.43 15.03
C GLN A 252 -1.29 6.61 16.22
N ALA A 253 -2.39 7.35 16.03
CA ALA A 253 -3.44 7.45 17.04
C ALA A 253 -4.12 6.11 17.34
N ASP A 254 -4.30 5.26 16.32
CA ASP A 254 -4.78 3.89 16.53
C ASP A 254 -3.78 3.07 17.36
N VAL A 255 -2.47 3.20 17.13
CA VAL A 255 -1.47 2.52 17.97
C VAL A 255 -1.46 2.99 19.41
N PHE A 256 -1.61 4.29 19.66
CA PHE A 256 -1.74 4.79 21.03
C PHE A 256 -2.92 4.16 21.77
N ARG A 257 -4.00 3.78 21.07
CA ARG A 257 -5.16 3.08 21.64
C ARG A 257 -4.93 1.58 21.78
N LEU A 258 -4.34 0.95 20.77
CA LEU A 258 -4.26 -0.50 20.66
C LEU A 258 -3.05 -1.10 21.39
N ASP A 259 -1.87 -0.51 21.20
CA ASP A 259 -0.60 -0.98 21.78
C ASP A 259 0.43 0.17 21.87
N PRO A 260 0.29 1.09 22.84
CA PRO A 260 1.19 2.23 22.98
C PRO A 260 2.63 1.83 23.33
N GLN A 261 2.86 0.62 23.87
CA GLN A 261 4.18 0.15 24.27
C GLN A 261 5.05 -0.26 23.07
N SER A 262 4.44 -0.47 21.90
CA SER A 262 5.16 -0.76 20.66
C SER A 262 5.98 0.43 20.13
N LEU A 263 5.64 1.66 20.53
CA LEU A 263 6.31 2.88 20.08
C LEU A 263 7.64 3.09 20.81
N LYS A 264 8.69 3.40 20.06
CA LYS A 264 10.03 3.72 20.57
C LYS A 264 10.29 5.22 20.60
N ASN A 265 9.33 6.04 20.16
CA ASN A 265 9.38 7.49 20.14
C ASN A 265 10.58 8.04 19.35
N LYS A 266 11.02 7.34 18.31
CA LYS A 266 12.09 7.81 17.41
C LYS A 266 11.58 9.01 16.61
N THR A 267 12.30 10.14 16.70
CA THR A 267 11.99 11.38 15.97
C THR A 267 12.95 11.67 14.82
N THR A 268 14.01 10.87 14.71
CA THR A 268 14.99 10.94 13.62
C THR A 268 14.50 10.15 12.42
N SER A 269 14.91 10.57 11.23
CA SER A 269 14.45 9.96 9.98
C SER A 269 15.29 8.74 9.59
N TYR A 270 14.75 7.85 8.77
CA TYR A 270 15.53 6.75 8.17
C TYR A 270 16.82 7.23 7.50
N ARG A 271 16.79 8.38 6.80
CA ARG A 271 17.97 8.96 6.15
C ARG A 271 19.05 9.39 7.13
N GLU A 272 18.68 9.93 8.28
CA GLU A 272 19.63 10.36 9.32
C GLU A 272 20.32 9.16 9.98
N GLN A 273 19.63 8.00 10.03
CA GLN A 273 20.19 6.76 10.54
C GLN A 273 21.10 6.05 9.53
N ASN A 274 20.89 6.29 8.23
CA ASN A 274 21.66 5.66 7.14
C ASN A 274 22.24 6.70 6.16
N PRO A 275 23.14 7.59 6.60
CA PRO A 275 23.70 8.66 5.76
C PRO A 275 24.52 8.11 4.57
N TYR A 276 25.04 6.89 4.69
CA TYR A 276 25.93 6.25 3.70
C TYR A 276 25.22 5.44 2.61
N SER A 277 23.88 5.30 2.65
CA SER A 277 23.12 4.63 1.58
C SER A 277 22.97 5.49 0.31
N SER A 278 23.58 6.68 0.30
CA SER A 278 23.79 7.50 -0.89
C SER A 278 24.90 6.88 -1.75
N HIS A 279 24.59 5.81 -2.48
CA HIS A 279 25.51 5.30 -3.50
C HIS A 279 25.67 6.34 -4.61
N THR A 280 26.84 6.97 -4.57
CA THR A 280 27.63 7.47 -5.70
C THR A 280 26.88 8.42 -6.63
N SER A 281 27.01 9.72 -6.31
CA SER A 281 27.33 10.69 -7.35
C SER A 281 28.39 10.08 -8.27
N PHE A 282 28.04 9.90 -9.54
CA PHE A 282 29.02 9.67 -10.59
C PHE A 282 30.20 10.63 -10.36
N PRO A 283 31.45 10.16 -10.22
CA PRO A 283 32.56 11.07 -10.36
C PRO A 283 32.43 11.64 -11.76
N GLY A 284 32.36 12.97 -11.83
CA GLY A 284 32.14 13.69 -13.06
C GLY A 284 33.05 13.15 -14.16
N CYS A 285 32.56 13.22 -15.39
CA CYS A 285 33.38 13.14 -16.59
C CYS A 285 34.74 13.80 -16.30
N PRO A 286 35.87 13.06 -16.27
CA PRO A 286 37.14 13.74 -16.33
C PRO A 286 37.17 14.33 -17.74
N SER A 287 37.04 15.64 -17.82
CA SER A 287 37.33 16.40 -19.02
C SER A 287 38.67 15.91 -19.53
N ILE A 288 38.65 15.25 -20.70
CA ILE A 288 39.85 14.80 -21.39
C ILE A 288 40.59 16.07 -21.83
N LEU A 289 41.41 16.62 -20.95
CA LEU A 289 42.46 17.56 -21.28
C LEU A 289 43.58 16.74 -21.94
N VAL A 290 43.48 16.60 -23.26
CA VAL A 290 44.61 16.14 -24.09
C VAL A 290 45.70 17.20 -23.99
N VAL A 291 46.61 17.03 -23.04
CA VAL A 291 47.87 17.78 -23.00
C VAL A 291 48.82 17.12 -23.99
N LEU A 292 48.92 17.71 -25.18
CA LEU A 292 49.98 17.43 -26.15
C LEU A 292 51.33 17.87 -25.55
N LEU A 293 52.06 16.93 -24.95
CA LEU A 293 53.47 17.13 -24.61
C LEU A 293 54.32 16.95 -25.86
N VAL A 294 54.67 18.08 -26.48
CA VAL A 294 55.82 18.17 -27.39
C VAL A 294 57.08 18.02 -26.55
N VAL A 295 57.76 16.88 -26.67
CA VAL A 295 59.16 16.75 -26.23
C VAL A 295 60.02 16.68 -27.48
N ALA A 296 60.60 17.83 -27.80
CA ALA A 296 61.75 17.92 -28.68
C ALA A 296 63.00 17.65 -27.84
N LEU A 297 63.73 16.57 -28.16
CA LEU A 297 65.16 16.42 -27.83
C LEU A 297 65.85 15.62 -28.95
N GLN A 298 66.50 16.38 -29.84
CA GLN A 298 67.89 16.22 -30.30
C GLN A 298 68.38 14.86 -30.81
N TRP A 299 68.71 14.83 -32.11
CA TRP A 299 69.92 14.19 -32.64
C TRP A 299 70.52 15.08 -33.74
N ALA A 300 71.80 15.41 -33.59
CA ALA A 300 72.80 15.92 -34.55
C ALA A 300 72.36 16.83 -35.70
#